data_AF-Q5ENN7-F1
#
_entry.id   AF-Q5ENN7-F1
#
_cell.length_a   1.000
_cell.length_b   1.000
_cell.length_c   1.000
_cell.angle_alpha   90.00
_cell.angle_beta   90.00
_cell.angle_gamma   90.00
#
_symmetry.space_group_name_H-M   'P 1'
#
loop_
_entity.id
_entity.type
_entity.pdbx_description
1 polymer ?
#
loop_
_entity_poly.entity_id
_entity_poly.type
_entity_poly.pdbx_seq_one_letter_code
_entity_poly.pdbx_strand_id
1 'polypeptide(L)'
;DAGLAGADFTGAVLTQANLELAQLTGADLTNAIVTEAYINGTTKLEVKSADGADFTDTPLRKDQQMYLCGIAKGTNPVTKVDTRESMACTD
;
A
#
# COMPACT_ATOMS: atom_id res chain seq x y z
N ASP A 1 -8.61 -16.05 -0.70
CA ASP A 1 -8.64 -14.87 0.18
C ASP A 1 -7.59 -15.09 1.26
N ALA A 2 -6.68 -14.13 1.42
CA ALA A 2 -5.65 -14.16 2.44
C ALA A 2 -6.09 -13.25 3.61
N GLY A 3 -6.29 -13.84 4.79
CA GLY A 3 -6.61 -13.10 6.00
C GLY A 3 -5.36 -12.43 6.57
N LEU A 4 -5.12 -11.18 6.21
CA LEU A 4 -3.97 -10.37 6.64
C LEU A 4 -4.39 -9.21 7.55
N ALA A 5 -5.56 -9.32 8.18
CA ALA A 5 -6.08 -8.29 9.06
C ALA A 5 -5.17 -8.13 10.28
N GLY A 6 -4.79 -6.88 10.58
CA GLY A 6 -3.87 -6.56 11.68
C GLY A 6 -2.43 -7.03 11.49
N ALA A 7 -2.05 -7.52 10.30
CA ALA A 7 -0.68 -7.96 10.03
C ALA A 7 0.30 -6.78 10.05
N ASP A 8 1.50 -7.01 10.58
CA ASP A 8 2.59 -6.04 10.56
C ASP A 8 3.49 -6.30 9.34
N PHE A 9 3.48 -5.36 8.40
CA PHE A 9 4.33 -5.34 7.21
C PHE A 9 5.32 -4.17 7.26
N THR A 10 5.65 -3.67 8.45
CA THR A 10 6.57 -2.54 8.60
C THR A 10 7.91 -2.85 7.93
N GLY A 11 8.28 -2.07 6.92
CA GLY A 11 9.51 -2.24 6.14
C GLY A 11 9.56 -3.51 5.27
N ALA A 12 8.44 -4.22 5.09
CA ALA A 12 8.40 -5.44 4.29
C ALA A 12 8.66 -5.14 2.81
N VAL A 13 9.29 -6.10 2.13
CA VAL A 13 9.43 -6.09 0.66
C VAL A 13 8.34 -6.97 0.07
N LEU A 14 7.35 -6.33 -0.56
CA LEU A 14 6.18 -6.93 -1.20
C LEU A 14 6.20 -6.71 -2.71
N THR A 15 7.38 -6.49 -3.29
CA THR A 15 7.54 -6.31 -4.74
C THR A 15 6.96 -7.50 -5.50
N GLN A 16 6.07 -7.24 -6.47
CA GLN A 16 5.36 -8.26 -7.26
C GLN A 16 4.53 -9.25 -6.42
N ALA A 17 4.20 -8.92 -5.16
CA ALA A 17 3.37 -9.78 -4.33
C ALA A 17 1.95 -9.86 -4.90
N ASN A 18 1.37 -11.07 -4.89
CA ASN A 18 -0.05 -11.25 -5.16
C ASN A 18 -0.84 -10.98 -3.86
N LEU A 19 -1.52 -9.83 -3.82
CA LEU A 19 -2.42 -9.41 -2.74
C LEU A 19 -3.88 -9.34 -3.23
N GLU A 20 -4.19 -10.02 -4.34
CA GLU A 20 -5.54 -10.08 -4.90
C GLU A 20 -6.47 -10.73 -3.87
N LEU A 21 -7.63 -10.11 -3.67
CA LEU A 21 -8.65 -10.55 -2.73
C LEU A 21 -8.22 -10.57 -1.25
N ALA A 22 -7.08 -9.98 -0.87
CA ALA A 22 -6.61 -9.97 0.51
C ALA A 22 -7.41 -9.05 1.44
N GLN A 23 -7.54 -9.42 2.70
CA GLN A 23 -8.11 -8.57 3.75
C GLN A 23 -6.98 -7.89 4.53
N LEU A 24 -6.70 -6.61 4.27
CA LEU A 24 -5.62 -5.84 4.92
C LEU A 24 -6.17 -4.87 5.99
N THR A 25 -7.42 -5.04 6.43
CA THR A 25 -8.01 -4.19 7.49
C THR A 25 -7.12 -4.19 8.75
N GLY A 26 -6.68 -3.01 9.17
CA GLY A 26 -5.81 -2.81 10.33
C GLY A 26 -4.35 -3.22 10.14
N ALA A 27 -3.95 -3.68 8.95
CA ALA A 27 -2.55 -3.99 8.67
C ALA A 27 -1.67 -2.72 8.72
N ASP A 28 -0.38 -2.89 9.04
CA ASP A 28 0.60 -1.81 9.09
C ASP A 28 1.56 -1.91 7.91
N LEU A 29 1.45 -1.03 6.91
CA LEU A 29 2.32 -0.97 5.73
C LEU A 29 3.42 0.09 5.87
N THR A 30 3.70 0.57 7.08
CA THR A 30 4.69 1.63 7.30
C THR A 30 6.04 1.27 6.67
N ASN A 31 6.57 2.13 5.79
CA ASN A 31 7.83 1.91 5.05
C ASN A 31 7.87 0.66 4.16
N ALA A 32 6.75 0.00 3.89
CA ALA A 32 6.72 -1.17 3.02
C ALA A 32 7.06 -0.80 1.56
N ILE A 33 7.76 -1.69 0.86
CA ILE A 33 8.00 -1.58 -0.58
C ILE A 33 6.97 -2.45 -1.28
N VAL A 34 5.91 -1.84 -1.78
CA VAL A 34 4.73 -2.49 -2.36
C VAL A 34 4.71 -2.25 -3.87
N THR A 35 5.87 -2.33 -4.52
CA THR A 35 6.04 -2.00 -5.94
C THR A 35 5.57 -3.14 -6.84
N GLU A 36 4.95 -2.81 -7.97
CA GLU A 36 4.44 -3.80 -8.95
C GLU A 36 3.51 -4.87 -8.33
N ALA A 37 2.90 -4.60 -7.18
CA ALA A 37 2.06 -5.56 -6.47
C ALA A 37 0.70 -5.70 -7.15
N TYR A 38 0.12 -6.90 -7.07
CA TYR A 38 -1.22 -7.15 -7.61
C TYR A 38 -2.25 -6.86 -6.52
N ILE A 39 -2.80 -5.63 -6.52
CA ILE A 39 -3.83 -5.16 -5.59
C ILE A 39 -5.13 -4.88 -6.38
N ASN A 40 -5.93 -5.93 -6.62
CA ASN A 40 -7.17 -5.80 -7.39
C ASN A 40 -8.35 -6.59 -6.76
N GLY A 41 -9.47 -6.72 -7.48
CA GLY A 41 -10.63 -7.49 -7.01
C GLY A 41 -11.24 -6.90 -5.74
N THR A 42 -11.56 -7.74 -4.75
CA THR A 42 -12.19 -7.31 -3.48
C THR A 42 -11.19 -6.99 -2.36
N THR A 43 -9.92 -6.69 -2.68
CA THR A 43 -8.90 -6.33 -1.67
C THR A 43 -9.34 -5.11 -0.86
N LYS A 44 -9.39 -5.27 0.46
CA LYS A 44 -9.74 -4.20 1.41
C LYS A 44 -8.48 -3.57 2.00
N LEU A 45 -8.26 -2.30 1.71
CA LEU A 45 -7.07 -1.54 2.12
C LEU A 45 -7.30 -0.66 3.36
N GLU A 46 -8.24 -0.98 4.25
CA GLU A 46 -8.49 -0.22 5.49
C GLU A 46 -7.34 -0.36 6.51
N VAL A 47 -6.14 0.02 6.11
CA VAL A 47 -4.89 -0.17 6.85
C VAL A 47 -4.78 0.80 8.02
N LYS A 48 -3.99 0.39 9.01
CA LYS A 48 -3.64 1.24 10.15
C LYS A 48 -2.69 2.37 9.75
N SER A 49 -1.75 2.10 8.85
CA SER A 49 -0.78 3.06 8.32
C SER A 49 -0.24 2.59 6.97
N ALA A 50 0.04 3.55 6.10
CA ALA A 50 0.83 3.37 4.88
C ALA A 50 1.90 4.46 4.75
N ASP A 51 2.29 5.10 5.87
CA ASP A 51 3.28 6.16 5.86
C ASP A 51 4.64 5.62 5.40
N GLY A 52 5.28 6.33 4.47
CA GLY A 52 6.54 5.88 3.86
C GLY A 52 6.41 4.64 2.98
N ALA A 53 5.21 4.11 2.73
CA ALA A 53 5.03 3.01 1.79
C ALA A 53 5.33 3.47 0.34
N ASP A 54 5.88 2.58 -0.47
CA ASP A 54 6.15 2.81 -1.89
C ASP A 54 5.25 1.92 -2.75
N PHE A 55 4.34 2.54 -3.49
CA PHE A 55 3.40 1.87 -4.40
C PHE A 55 3.76 2.07 -5.88
N THR A 56 5.02 2.39 -6.19
CA THR A 56 5.46 2.60 -7.58
C THR A 56 5.08 1.42 -8.46
N ASP A 57 4.49 1.72 -9.62
CA ASP A 57 4.01 0.75 -10.61
C ASP A 57 2.98 -0.27 -10.06
N THR A 58 2.34 0.01 -8.93
CA THR A 58 1.23 -0.79 -8.39
C THR A 58 -0.10 -0.23 -8.87
N PRO A 59 -0.84 -0.94 -9.75
CA PRO A 59 -2.14 -0.48 -10.21
C PRO A 59 -3.13 -0.46 -9.05
N LEU A 60 -3.64 0.73 -8.73
CA LEU A 60 -4.68 0.93 -7.73
C LEU A 60 -5.98 1.33 -8.44
N ARG A 61 -7.10 0.78 -7.96
CA ARG A 61 -8.41 1.34 -8.34
C ARG A 61 -8.56 2.73 -7.74
N LYS A 62 -9.44 3.54 -8.34
CA LYS A 62 -9.69 4.91 -7.88
C LYS A 62 -10.09 4.99 -6.40
N ASP A 63 -10.92 4.07 -5.91
CA ASP A 63 -11.33 4.01 -4.49
C ASP A 63 -10.15 3.74 -3.55
N GLN A 64 -9.29 2.78 -3.93
CA GLN A 64 -8.09 2.42 -3.18
C GLN A 64 -7.06 3.55 -3.16
N GLN A 65 -6.81 4.15 -4.33
CA GLN A 65 -5.93 5.29 -4.48
C GLN A 65 -6.45 6.48 -3.66
N MET A 66 -7.74 6.84 -3.77
CA MET A 66 -8.32 7.93 -2.98
C MET A 66 -8.21 7.69 -1.47
N TYR A 67 -8.45 6.46 -1.01
CA TYR A 67 -8.30 6.10 0.40
C TYR A 67 -6.84 6.26 0.86
N LEU A 68 -5.88 5.65 0.16
CA LEU A 68 -4.46 5.69 0.54
C LEU A 68 -3.90 7.11 0.44
N CYS A 69 -4.21 7.83 -0.63
CA CYS A 69 -3.90 9.26 -0.75
C CYS A 69 -4.57 10.10 0.34
N GLY A 70 -5.65 9.65 0.97
CA GLY A 70 -6.28 10.37 2.08
C GLY A 70 -5.52 10.23 3.40
N ILE A 71 -4.73 9.16 3.57
CA ILE A 71 -4.11 8.81 4.87
C ILE A 71 -2.59 8.79 4.86
N ALA A 72 -1.97 8.50 3.70
CA ALA A 72 -0.56 8.20 3.61
C ALA A 72 0.28 9.44 3.32
N LYS A 73 1.47 9.50 3.93
CA LYS A 73 2.43 10.59 3.79
C LYS A 73 3.87 10.09 3.96
N GLY A 74 4.82 10.97 3.68
CA GLY A 74 6.23 10.73 3.92
C GLY A 74 6.92 10.09 2.72
N THR A 75 8.14 9.64 2.95
CA THR A 75 9.04 9.13 1.92
C THR A 75 9.58 7.79 2.38
N ASN A 76 9.60 6.79 1.50
CA ASN A 76 10.16 5.50 1.84
C ASN A 76 11.66 5.64 2.16
N PRO A 77 12.13 5.16 3.33
CA PRO A 77 13.51 5.36 3.75
C PRO A 77 14.53 4.57 2.92
N VAL A 78 14.09 3.57 2.17
CA VAL A 78 14.95 2.74 1.30
C VAL A 78 14.93 3.26 -0.13
N THR A 79 13.76 3.33 -0.76
CA THR A 79 13.64 3.71 -2.19
C THR A 79 13.74 5.21 -2.43
N LYS A 80 13.55 6.02 -1.38
CA LYS A 80 13.53 7.49 -1.42
C LYS A 80 12.38 8.08 -2.22
N VAL A 81 11.39 7.27 -2.57
CA VAL A 81 10.18 7.70 -3.28
C VAL A 81 9.19 8.30 -2.27
N ASP A 82 8.60 9.44 -2.63
CA ASP A 82 7.49 10.01 -1.86
C ASP A 82 6.26 9.11 -1.98
N THR A 83 5.64 8.81 -0.84
CA THR A 83 4.53 7.87 -0.77
C THR A 83 3.34 8.30 -1.62
N ARG A 84 3.00 9.59 -1.64
CA ARG A 84 1.88 10.11 -2.43
C ARG A 84 2.21 10.18 -3.91
N GLU A 85 3.45 10.55 -4.24
CA GLU A 85 3.95 10.53 -5.62
C GLU A 85 3.93 9.12 -6.21
N SER A 86 4.32 8.10 -5.43
CA SER A 86 4.30 6.69 -5.85
C SER A 86 2.91 6.19 -6.27
N MET A 87 1.85 6.81 -5.72
CA MET A 87 0.46 6.53 -6.03
C MET A 87 -0.16 7.53 -7.00
N ALA A 88 0.60 8.48 -7.55
CA ALA A 88 0.12 9.57 -8.39
C ALA A 88 -1.09 10.32 -7.77
N CYS A 89 -1.02 10.61 -6.46
CA CYS A 89 -2.06 11.39 -5.79
C CYS A 89 -2.20 12.77 -6.43
N THR A 90 -3.42 13.18 -6.76
CA THR A 90 -3.73 14.56 -7.15
C THR A 90 -4.14 15.31 -5.89
N ASP A 91 -3.35 16.31 -5.51
CA ASP A 91 -3.64 17.18 -4.35
C ASP A 91 -4.93 18.01 -4.54
#